data_AF-A0A8T2N1D5-F1
#
_entry.id   AF-A0A8T2N1D5-F1
#
_cell.length_a   1.000
_cell.length_b   1.000
_cell.length_c   1.000
_cell.angle_alpha   90.00
_cell.angle_beta   90.00
_cell.angle_gamma   90.00
#
_symmetry.space_group_name_H-M   'P 1'
#
loop_
_entity.id
_entity.type
_entity.pdbx_description
1 polymer ?
#
loop_
_entity_poly.entity_id
_entity_poly.type
_entity_poly.pdbx_seq_one_letter_code
_entity_poly.pdbx_strand_id
1 'polypeptide(L)'
;MLATASTQSCAVTRSAFTGITAYRIVTHMASQHTKITAAVACLLLGILAVLLLTIPTEDLYEPPDYMYGIVLDAGSSHTTLYIYKWPADKQNGTGIVTQHSECHVKGGGISSYAGLDGGAAGSLQACLDDAVRDIPKARHELTPVISSPRDTERILREVSHKIRSYPFNFQGATILSGKEEGAYGWVTVNYLQENFIK
;
A
#
# COMPACT_ATOMS: atom_id res chain seq x y z
N MET A 1 4.50 -21.65 105.13
CA MET A 1 3.89 -21.71 103.78
C MET A 1 4.31 -20.48 103.01
N LEU A 2 5.27 -20.56 102.08
CA LEU A 2 5.44 -19.57 101.01
C LEU A 2 6.51 -20.06 100.02
N ALA A 3 6.30 -19.69 98.76
CA ALA A 3 7.20 -19.75 97.60
C ALA A 3 7.23 -21.03 96.73
N THR A 4 6.12 -21.30 96.02
CA THR A 4 6.15 -21.99 94.72
C THR A 4 5.20 -21.28 93.73
N ALA A 5 5.62 -20.14 93.18
CA ALA A 5 4.79 -19.41 92.19
C ALA A 5 5.58 -18.61 91.11
N SER A 6 6.92 -18.68 91.02
CA SER A 6 7.68 -17.78 90.13
C SER A 6 8.14 -18.36 88.79
N THR A 7 8.14 -19.69 88.60
CA THR A 7 8.73 -20.31 87.40
C THR A 7 7.77 -20.46 86.22
N GLN A 8 6.47 -20.64 86.46
CA GLN A 8 5.49 -20.89 85.39
C GLN A 8 5.15 -19.62 84.60
N SER A 9 5.20 -18.45 85.25
CA SER A 9 4.91 -17.16 84.61
C SER A 9 6.02 -16.70 83.63
N CYS A 10 7.25 -17.21 83.79
CA CYS A 10 8.41 -16.82 82.96
C CYS A 10 8.52 -17.65 81.66
N ALA A 11 8.05 -18.91 81.67
CA ALA A 11 8.04 -19.77 80.49
C ALA A 11 6.96 -19.35 79.46
N VAL A 12 5.78 -18.96 79.94
CA VAL A 12 4.66 -18.50 79.08
C VAL A 12 5.02 -17.18 78.36
N THR A 13 5.71 -16.27 79.04
CA THR A 13 6.18 -15.00 78.44
C THR A 13 7.28 -15.22 77.39
N ARG A 14 8.22 -16.16 77.61
CA ARG A 14 9.23 -16.52 76.59
C ARG A 14 8.63 -17.12 75.32
N SER A 15 7.62 -17.98 75.45
CA SER A 15 6.94 -18.61 74.31
C SER A 15 6.12 -17.61 73.47
N ALA A 16 5.46 -16.64 74.13
CA ALA A 16 4.72 -15.58 73.45
C ALA A 16 5.66 -14.61 72.69
N PHE A 17 6.83 -14.29 73.25
CA PHE A 17 7.81 -13.41 72.62
C PHE A 17 8.46 -14.03 71.37
N THR A 18 8.75 -15.33 71.40
CA THR A 18 9.26 -16.08 70.24
C THR A 18 8.22 -16.22 69.13
N GLY A 19 6.94 -16.47 69.47
CA GLY A 19 5.84 -16.50 68.50
C GLY A 19 5.60 -15.16 67.79
N ILE A 20 5.61 -14.03 68.52
CA ILE A 20 5.46 -12.69 67.93
C ILE A 20 6.64 -12.34 67.02
N THR A 21 7.86 -12.74 67.42
CA THR A 21 9.07 -12.49 66.63
C THR A 21 9.07 -13.33 65.35
N ALA A 22 8.71 -14.61 65.43
CA ALA A 22 8.57 -15.49 64.26
C ALA A 22 7.46 -15.01 63.31
N TYR A 23 6.31 -14.59 63.83
CA TYR A 23 5.21 -14.02 63.03
C TYR A 23 5.63 -12.73 62.31
N ARG A 24 6.36 -11.84 62.99
CA ARG A 24 6.93 -10.62 62.38
C ARG A 24 7.95 -10.93 61.28
N ILE A 25 8.77 -11.96 61.45
CA ILE A 25 9.71 -12.41 60.42
C ILE A 25 8.98 -12.97 59.20
N VAL A 26 7.97 -13.83 59.39
CA VAL A 26 7.19 -14.42 58.29
C VAL A 26 6.40 -13.36 57.52
N THR A 27 5.78 -12.41 58.20
CA THR A 27 5.05 -11.30 57.56
C THR A 27 5.98 -10.30 56.86
N HIS A 28 7.18 -10.04 57.42
CA HIS A 28 8.21 -9.24 56.76
C HIS A 28 8.75 -9.94 55.51
N MET A 29 9.04 -11.24 55.59
CA MET A 29 9.46 -12.05 54.45
C MET A 29 8.38 -12.07 53.36
N ALA A 30 7.11 -12.30 53.70
CA ALA A 30 6.00 -12.25 52.75
C ALA A 30 5.85 -10.88 52.07
N SER A 31 5.94 -9.78 52.83
CA SER A 31 5.92 -8.41 52.30
C SER A 31 7.10 -8.13 51.35
N GLN A 32 8.29 -8.63 51.68
CA GLN A 32 9.49 -8.50 50.87
C GLN A 32 9.38 -9.29 49.56
N HIS A 33 8.84 -10.51 49.59
CA HIS A 33 8.57 -11.30 48.39
C HIS A 33 7.58 -10.60 47.47
N THR A 34 6.46 -10.07 47.98
CA THR A 34 5.47 -9.34 47.17
C THR A 34 6.07 -8.10 46.48
N LYS A 35 6.95 -7.37 47.18
CA LYS A 35 7.65 -6.22 46.59
C LYS A 35 8.61 -6.64 45.47
N ILE A 36 9.35 -7.74 45.67
CA ILE A 36 10.26 -8.28 44.66
C ILE A 36 9.48 -8.78 43.44
N THR A 37 8.39 -9.52 43.62
CA THR A 37 7.57 -10.01 42.50
C THR A 37 6.94 -8.85 41.73
N ALA A 38 6.45 -7.81 42.43
CA ALA A 38 5.92 -6.61 41.77
C ALA A 38 7.01 -5.87 40.99
N ALA A 39 8.21 -5.70 41.57
CA ALA A 39 9.33 -5.06 40.89
C ALA A 39 9.76 -5.82 39.64
N VAL A 40 9.88 -7.15 39.71
CA VAL A 40 10.21 -8.02 38.57
C VAL A 40 9.12 -7.94 37.50
N ALA A 41 7.84 -7.99 37.88
CA ALA A 41 6.74 -7.86 36.94
C ALA A 41 6.75 -6.51 36.21
N CYS A 42 6.98 -5.40 36.92
CA CYS A 42 7.13 -4.07 36.31
C CYS A 42 8.32 -4.01 35.35
N LEU A 43 9.44 -4.64 35.71
CA LEU A 43 10.63 -4.71 34.86
C LEU A 43 10.36 -5.48 33.56
N LEU A 44 9.69 -6.64 33.67
CA LEU A 44 9.30 -7.44 32.51
C LEU A 44 8.30 -6.70 31.60
N LEU A 45 7.31 -6.01 32.17
CA LEU A 45 6.38 -5.18 31.41
C LEU A 45 7.08 -3.99 30.74
N GLY A 46 8.03 -3.35 31.43
CA GLY A 46 8.84 -2.28 30.86
C GLY A 46 9.71 -2.77 29.69
N ILE A 47 10.35 -3.93 29.83
CA ILE A 47 11.13 -4.55 28.76
C ILE A 47 10.23 -4.90 27.57
N LEU A 48 9.05 -5.49 27.82
CA LEU A 48 8.08 -5.81 26.76
C LEU A 48 7.60 -4.54 26.03
N ALA A 49 7.32 -3.47 26.75
CA ALA A 49 6.92 -2.19 26.16
C ALA A 49 8.04 -1.59 25.31
N VAL A 50 9.28 -1.58 25.80
CA VAL A 50 10.44 -1.13 25.01
C VAL A 50 10.63 -2.01 23.79
N LEU A 51 10.52 -3.34 23.93
CA LEU A 51 10.65 -4.28 22.81
C LEU A 51 9.59 -3.97 21.73
N LEU A 52 8.33 -3.79 22.12
CA LEU A 52 7.23 -3.42 21.21
C LEU A 52 7.47 -2.08 20.52
N LEU A 53 8.09 -1.11 21.19
CA LEU A 53 8.46 0.19 20.60
C LEU A 53 9.69 0.11 19.68
N THR A 54 10.55 -0.89 19.86
CA THR A 54 11.74 -1.10 19.03
C THR A 54 11.51 -1.98 17.80
N ILE A 55 10.36 -2.67 17.71
CA ILE A 55 10.00 -3.41 16.49
C ILE A 55 9.77 -2.37 15.38
N PRO A 56 10.55 -2.40 14.28
CA PRO A 56 10.31 -1.52 13.15
C PRO A 56 8.90 -1.80 12.61
N THR A 57 8.05 -0.77 12.55
CA THR A 57 6.71 -0.87 11.94
C THR A 57 6.75 -1.02 10.42
N GLU A 58 7.94 -1.05 9.83
CA GLU A 58 8.18 -1.27 8.40
C GLU A 58 7.57 -2.60 7.92
N ASP A 59 7.55 -3.64 8.76
CA ASP A 59 6.95 -4.95 8.43
C ASP A 59 5.40 -4.95 8.47
N LEU A 60 4.77 -3.84 8.87
CA LEU A 60 3.31 -3.64 8.87
C LEU A 60 2.84 -2.70 7.75
N TYR A 61 3.74 -2.20 6.91
CA TYR A 61 3.37 -1.37 5.77
C TYR A 61 2.87 -2.29 4.65
N GLU A 62 1.56 -2.48 4.53
CA GLU A 62 1.00 -2.99 3.27
C GLU A 62 1.48 -2.07 2.15
N PRO A 63 2.01 -2.63 1.04
CA PRO A 63 2.42 -1.80 -0.07
C PRO A 63 1.23 -0.93 -0.48
N PRO A 64 1.47 0.36 -0.73
CA PRO A 64 0.43 1.30 -1.05
C PRO A 64 -0.35 0.79 -2.25
N ASP A 65 -1.66 0.88 -2.12
CA ASP A 65 -2.59 0.43 -3.14
C ASP A 65 -2.27 1.14 -4.48
N TYR A 66 -2.28 0.44 -5.62
CA TYR A 66 -1.82 1.05 -6.88
C TYR A 66 -2.93 1.83 -7.59
N MET A 67 -2.53 2.92 -8.23
CA MET A 67 -3.32 3.63 -9.24
C MET A 67 -2.83 3.25 -10.64
N TYR A 68 -3.72 3.35 -11.62
CA TYR A 68 -3.48 2.91 -12.99
C TYR A 68 -3.85 4.01 -13.98
N GLY A 69 -3.27 3.97 -15.18
CA GLY A 69 -3.64 4.81 -16.32
C GLY A 69 -3.39 4.09 -17.63
N ILE A 70 -4.25 4.31 -18.62
CA ILE A 70 -4.16 3.67 -19.94
C ILE A 70 -3.85 4.73 -21.00
N VAL A 71 -2.85 4.46 -21.83
CA VAL A 71 -2.53 5.27 -23.01
C VAL A 71 -2.62 4.40 -24.25
N LEU A 72 -3.43 4.82 -25.21
CA LEU A 72 -3.52 4.22 -26.54
C LEU A 72 -2.68 5.04 -27.51
N ASP A 73 -1.46 4.55 -27.78
CA ASP A 73 -0.60 5.09 -28.82
C ASP A 73 -1.07 4.57 -30.19
N ALA A 74 -1.67 5.46 -30.94
CA ALA A 74 -2.45 5.16 -32.12
C ALA A 74 -1.73 5.69 -33.37
N GLY A 75 -0.58 5.06 -33.65
CA GLY A 75 0.25 5.33 -34.81
C GLY A 75 -0.33 4.86 -36.15
N SER A 76 0.36 5.22 -37.23
CA SER A 76 -0.07 4.86 -38.59
C SER A 76 0.17 3.39 -38.93
N SER A 77 1.28 2.82 -38.42
CA SER A 77 1.67 1.44 -38.72
C SER A 77 1.13 0.43 -37.72
N HIS A 78 1.04 0.80 -36.44
CA HIS A 78 0.57 -0.06 -35.36
C HIS A 78 -0.15 0.78 -34.31
N THR A 79 -0.90 0.10 -33.45
CA THR A 79 -1.51 0.71 -32.27
C THR A 79 -1.17 -0.13 -31.06
N THR A 80 -0.71 0.50 -30.00
CA THR A 80 -0.32 -0.16 -28.76
C THR A 80 -1.08 0.46 -27.60
N LEU A 81 -1.66 -0.39 -26.76
CA LEU A 81 -2.25 0.00 -25.48
C LEU A 81 -1.20 -0.22 -24.40
N TYR A 82 -0.84 0.83 -23.68
CA TYR A 82 0.05 0.77 -22.52
C TYR A 82 -0.77 0.97 -21.25
N ILE A 83 -0.53 0.13 -20.26
CA ILE A 83 -1.05 0.31 -18.90
C ILE A 83 0.12 0.73 -18.03
N TYR A 84 -0.03 1.88 -17.38
CA TYR A 84 0.91 2.37 -16.38
C TYR A 84 0.33 2.21 -14.99
N LYS A 85 1.20 2.06 -13.99
CA LYS A 85 0.83 2.06 -12.58
C LYS A 85 1.78 2.87 -11.73
N TRP A 86 1.27 3.40 -10.62
CA TRP A 86 2.05 4.10 -9.61
C TRP A 86 1.44 3.89 -8.22
N PRO A 87 2.25 3.91 -7.15
CA PRO A 87 1.75 3.89 -5.78
C PRO A 87 0.71 4.99 -5.53
N ALA A 88 -0.41 4.69 -4.85
CA ALA A 88 -1.41 5.71 -4.53
C ALA A 88 -0.88 6.76 -3.54
N ASP A 89 0.06 6.38 -2.67
CA ASP A 89 0.85 7.32 -1.90
C ASP A 89 1.88 8.01 -2.83
N LYS A 90 1.72 9.31 -2.97
CA LYS A 90 2.60 10.08 -3.84
C LYS A 90 3.88 10.40 -3.09
N GLN A 91 5.02 9.94 -3.60
CA GLN A 91 6.33 10.37 -3.09
C GLN A 91 6.52 11.86 -3.40
N ASN A 92 6.49 12.72 -2.39
CA ASN A 92 6.64 14.18 -2.56
C ASN A 92 5.63 14.81 -3.54
N GLY A 93 4.38 14.32 -3.56
CA GLY A 93 3.32 14.82 -4.44
C GLY A 93 3.39 14.32 -5.90
N THR A 94 4.42 13.54 -6.27
CA THR A 94 4.57 12.93 -7.60
C THR A 94 4.69 11.41 -7.47
N GLY A 95 3.81 10.66 -8.11
CA GLY A 95 3.94 9.19 -8.16
C GLY A 95 5.07 8.78 -9.11
N ILE A 96 5.89 7.79 -8.72
CA ILE A 96 6.80 7.13 -9.66
C ILE A 96 5.96 6.22 -10.55
N VAL A 97 5.85 6.59 -11.83
CA VAL A 97 5.05 5.88 -12.82
C VAL A 97 5.91 4.81 -13.47
N THR A 98 5.41 3.58 -13.47
CA THR A 98 6.05 2.44 -14.13
C THR A 98 5.09 1.84 -15.16
N GLN A 99 5.63 1.33 -16.26
CA GLN A 99 4.83 0.53 -17.18
C GLN A 99 4.45 -0.77 -16.50
N HIS A 100 3.15 -1.06 -16.43
CA HIS A 100 2.60 -2.27 -15.84
C HIS A 100 2.52 -3.40 -16.87
N SER A 101 1.93 -3.11 -18.03
CA SER A 101 1.70 -4.05 -19.11
C SER A 101 1.49 -3.31 -20.44
N GLU A 102 1.54 -4.04 -21.55
CA GLU A 102 1.26 -3.52 -22.88
C GLU A 102 0.52 -4.56 -23.73
N CYS A 103 -0.27 -4.08 -24.68
CA CYS A 103 -0.97 -4.90 -25.66
C CYS A 103 -0.83 -4.30 -27.06
N HIS A 104 -0.21 -5.05 -27.97
CA HIS A 104 -0.16 -4.69 -29.38
C HIS A 104 -1.47 -5.08 -30.06
N VAL A 105 -2.18 -4.08 -30.57
CA VAL A 105 -3.41 -4.29 -31.33
C VAL A 105 -3.07 -5.06 -32.60
N LYS A 106 -3.85 -6.11 -32.89
CA LYS A 106 -3.67 -6.90 -34.11
C LYS A 106 -4.04 -6.10 -35.35
N GLY A 107 -3.29 -6.30 -36.43
CA GLY A 107 -3.49 -5.61 -37.70
C GLY A 107 -2.61 -4.38 -37.85
N GLY A 108 -3.00 -3.46 -38.72
CA GLY A 108 -2.32 -2.18 -38.89
C GLY A 108 -2.70 -1.17 -37.81
N GLY A 109 -2.07 0.01 -37.86
CA GLY A 109 -2.48 1.15 -37.04
C GLY A 109 -3.93 1.53 -37.29
N ILE A 110 -4.55 2.24 -36.35
CA ILE A 110 -5.95 2.65 -36.47
C ILE A 110 -6.27 3.39 -37.79
N SER A 111 -5.28 4.05 -38.40
CA SER A 111 -5.45 4.77 -39.66
C SER A 111 -5.61 3.85 -40.87
N SER A 112 -5.15 2.60 -40.75
CA SER A 112 -5.36 1.58 -41.79
C SER A 112 -6.84 1.22 -41.96
N TYR A 113 -7.68 1.54 -40.97
CA TYR A 113 -9.13 1.33 -41.03
C TYR A 113 -9.88 2.55 -41.61
N ALA A 114 -9.16 3.54 -42.17
CA ALA A 114 -9.79 4.62 -42.89
C ALA A 114 -10.64 4.08 -44.05
N GLY A 115 -11.96 4.24 -43.94
CA GLY A 115 -12.94 3.79 -44.93
C GLY A 115 -13.69 2.53 -44.54
N LEU A 116 -13.30 1.86 -43.44
CA LEU A 116 -13.97 0.70 -42.90
C LEU A 116 -14.72 1.07 -41.62
N ASP A 117 -16.04 1.22 -41.72
CA ASP A 117 -16.87 1.60 -40.58
C ASP A 117 -16.79 0.55 -39.46
N GLY A 118 -16.46 1.00 -38.25
CA GLY A 118 -16.31 0.16 -37.07
C GLY A 118 -15.03 -0.67 -37.02
N GLY A 119 -14.18 -0.64 -38.04
CA GLY A 119 -12.92 -1.40 -38.08
C GLY A 119 -11.93 -0.96 -37.00
N ALA A 120 -11.77 0.36 -36.81
CA ALA A 120 -10.89 0.92 -35.79
C ALA A 120 -11.39 0.60 -34.38
N ALA A 121 -12.70 0.70 -34.12
CA ALA A 121 -13.28 0.31 -32.85
C ALA A 121 -13.13 -1.20 -32.58
N GLY A 122 -13.37 -2.03 -33.60
CA GLY A 122 -13.26 -3.49 -33.50
C GLY A 122 -11.83 -3.95 -33.18
N SER A 123 -10.82 -3.34 -33.79
CA SER A 123 -9.42 -3.73 -33.57
C SER A 123 -8.98 -3.55 -32.11
N LEU A 124 -9.46 -2.53 -31.42
CA LEU A 124 -9.12 -2.25 -30.02
C LEU A 124 -9.72 -3.23 -29.01
N GLN A 125 -10.76 -3.98 -29.40
CA GLN A 125 -11.56 -4.75 -28.46
C GLN A 125 -10.74 -5.72 -27.63
N ALA A 126 -9.87 -6.51 -28.27
CA ALA A 126 -9.06 -7.50 -27.56
C ALA A 126 -8.17 -6.85 -26.47
N CYS A 127 -7.47 -5.76 -26.79
CA CYS A 127 -6.61 -5.10 -25.82
C CYS A 127 -7.39 -4.40 -24.69
N LEU A 128 -8.58 -3.87 -24.97
CA LEU A 128 -9.45 -3.28 -23.93
C LEU A 128 -10.04 -4.36 -23.01
N ASP A 129 -10.45 -5.51 -23.57
CA ASP A 129 -10.88 -6.68 -22.80
C ASP A 129 -9.75 -7.21 -21.90
N ASP A 130 -8.50 -7.19 -22.41
CA ASP A 130 -7.32 -7.57 -21.64
C ASP A 130 -7.06 -6.58 -20.49
N ALA A 131 -7.17 -5.28 -20.75
CA ALA A 131 -7.03 -4.24 -19.73
C ALA A 131 -8.05 -4.37 -18.58
N VAL A 132 -9.30 -4.74 -18.89
CA VAL A 132 -10.34 -4.99 -17.86
C VAL A 132 -9.97 -6.14 -16.93
N ARG A 133 -9.28 -7.16 -17.45
CA ARG A 133 -8.82 -8.31 -16.65
C ARG A 133 -7.55 -8.00 -15.86
N ASP A 134 -6.67 -7.17 -16.42
CA ASP A 134 -5.39 -6.82 -15.82
C ASP A 134 -5.55 -5.83 -14.65
N ILE A 135 -6.42 -4.84 -14.80
CA ILE A 135 -6.63 -3.82 -13.77
C ILE A 135 -7.65 -4.31 -12.73
N PRO A 136 -7.40 -4.15 -11.41
CA PRO A 136 -8.36 -4.50 -10.37
C PRO A 136 -9.68 -3.75 -10.53
N LYS A 137 -10.81 -4.46 -10.35
CA LYS A 137 -12.17 -3.91 -10.54
C LYS A 137 -12.44 -2.63 -9.75
N ALA A 138 -11.91 -2.54 -8.52
CA ALA A 138 -12.05 -1.34 -7.67
C ALA A 138 -11.36 -0.10 -8.26
N ARG A 139 -10.47 -0.27 -9.24
CA ARG A 139 -9.70 0.80 -9.88
C ARG A 139 -10.22 1.17 -11.26
N HIS A 140 -11.17 0.43 -11.83
CA HIS A 140 -11.66 0.66 -13.21
C HIS A 140 -12.15 2.10 -13.42
N GLU A 141 -13.12 2.56 -12.62
CA GLU A 141 -13.70 3.91 -12.76
C GLU A 141 -12.70 5.04 -12.44
N LEU A 142 -11.60 4.73 -11.76
CA LEU A 142 -10.54 5.70 -11.43
C LEU A 142 -9.43 5.74 -12.48
N THR A 143 -9.38 4.77 -13.39
CA THR A 143 -8.31 4.64 -14.37
C THR A 143 -8.59 5.54 -15.57
N PRO A 144 -7.83 6.63 -15.79
CA PRO A 144 -7.98 7.46 -16.97
C PRO A 144 -7.54 6.69 -18.23
N VAL A 145 -8.27 6.90 -19.33
CA VAL A 145 -7.89 6.43 -20.66
C VAL A 145 -7.76 7.61 -21.60
N ILE A 146 -6.59 7.74 -22.23
CA ILE A 146 -6.31 8.75 -23.25
C ILE A 146 -5.89 8.04 -24.53
N SER A 147 -6.39 8.51 -25.68
CA SER A 147 -5.98 8.02 -26.99
C SER A 147 -5.45 9.16 -27.86
N SER A 148 -4.36 8.92 -28.58
CA SER A 148 -3.75 9.93 -29.45
C SER A 148 -3.67 9.48 -30.92
N PRO A 149 -4.80 9.42 -31.65
CA PRO A 149 -4.82 8.96 -33.04
C PRO A 149 -4.22 9.97 -34.03
N ARG A 150 -3.66 9.50 -35.14
CA ARG A 150 -3.15 10.34 -36.26
C ARG A 150 -4.11 10.44 -37.46
N ASP A 151 -5.42 10.37 -37.27
CA ASP A 151 -6.38 10.23 -38.38
C ASP A 151 -7.71 11.01 -38.17
N THR A 152 -8.62 10.90 -39.12
CA THR A 152 -9.88 11.61 -39.29
C THR A 152 -10.82 11.59 -38.07
N GLU A 153 -11.65 12.62 -37.99
CA GLU A 153 -12.73 12.80 -37.00
C GLU A 153 -13.66 11.58 -36.86
N ARG A 154 -13.87 10.84 -37.96
CA ARG A 154 -14.67 9.61 -37.91
C ARG A 154 -14.01 8.55 -37.02
N ILE A 155 -12.73 8.27 -37.23
CA ILE A 155 -11.99 7.26 -36.44
C ILE A 155 -11.93 7.69 -34.98
N LEU A 156 -11.66 8.96 -34.72
CA LEU A 156 -11.71 9.56 -33.39
C LEU A 156 -13.03 9.28 -32.67
N ARG A 157 -14.16 9.49 -33.35
CA ARG A 157 -15.50 9.24 -32.81
C ARG A 157 -15.74 7.75 -32.55
N GLU A 158 -15.36 6.87 -33.46
CA GLU A 158 -15.51 5.41 -33.29
C GLU A 158 -14.69 4.89 -32.11
N VAL A 159 -13.42 5.28 -32.04
CA VAL A 159 -12.51 4.93 -30.95
C VAL A 159 -13.04 5.48 -29.62
N SER A 160 -13.46 6.74 -29.61
CA SER A 160 -14.05 7.36 -28.41
C SER A 160 -15.30 6.62 -27.93
N HIS A 161 -16.19 6.24 -28.86
CA HIS A 161 -17.39 5.49 -28.51
C HIS A 161 -17.05 4.10 -27.97
N LYS A 162 -16.08 3.41 -28.59
CA LYS A 162 -15.60 2.11 -28.12
C LYS A 162 -15.02 2.20 -26.73
N ILE A 163 -14.11 3.13 -26.45
CA ILE A 163 -13.49 3.26 -25.13
C ILE A 163 -14.54 3.61 -24.06
N ARG A 164 -15.51 4.49 -24.37
CA ARG A 164 -16.62 4.81 -23.46
C ARG A 164 -17.52 3.62 -23.11
N SER A 165 -17.49 2.55 -23.89
CA SER A 165 -18.23 1.32 -23.58
C SER A 165 -17.56 0.43 -22.51
N TYR A 166 -16.32 0.75 -22.12
CA TYR A 166 -15.56 0.05 -21.08
C TYR A 166 -15.65 0.77 -19.73
N PRO A 167 -15.41 0.07 -18.59
CA PRO A 167 -15.60 0.63 -17.25
C PRO A 167 -14.49 1.59 -16.81
N PHE A 168 -13.80 2.25 -17.75
CA PHE A 168 -12.70 3.16 -17.46
C PHE A 168 -13.09 4.63 -17.63
N ASN A 169 -12.31 5.52 -17.01
CA ASN A 169 -12.54 6.95 -17.08
C ASN A 169 -11.96 7.55 -18.37
N PHE A 170 -12.75 7.57 -19.44
CA PHE A 170 -12.30 8.13 -20.72
C PHE A 170 -12.09 9.66 -20.65
N GLN A 171 -10.85 10.09 -20.84
CA GLN A 171 -10.43 11.50 -20.78
C GLN A 171 -10.41 12.19 -22.15
N GLY A 172 -10.39 11.42 -23.24
CA GLY A 172 -10.48 11.95 -24.59
C GLY A 172 -9.62 11.20 -25.59
N ALA A 173 -9.94 11.42 -26.86
CA ALA A 173 -9.11 11.03 -27.98
C ALA A 173 -8.77 12.30 -28.77
N THR A 174 -7.48 12.59 -28.98
CA THR A 174 -7.05 13.80 -29.70
C THR A 174 -5.86 13.54 -30.60
N ILE A 175 -5.79 14.24 -31.74
CA ILE A 175 -4.61 14.17 -32.60
C ILE A 175 -3.52 15.04 -32.00
N LEU A 176 -2.38 14.42 -31.69
CA LEU A 176 -1.20 15.16 -31.25
C LEU A 176 -0.53 15.83 -32.45
N SER A 177 -0.16 17.10 -32.29
CA SER A 177 0.77 17.75 -33.21
C SER A 177 2.16 17.13 -33.08
N GLY A 178 2.97 17.21 -34.15
CA GLY A 178 4.34 16.68 -34.10
C GLY A 178 5.22 17.35 -33.02
N LYS A 179 4.89 18.58 -32.61
CA LYS A 179 5.56 19.26 -31.49
C LYS A 179 5.19 18.65 -30.14
N GLU A 180 3.90 18.37 -29.91
CA GLU A 180 3.43 17.72 -28.69
C GLU A 180 3.99 16.30 -28.57
N GLU A 181 3.95 15.53 -29.65
CA GLU A 181 4.52 14.18 -29.68
C GLU A 181 6.03 14.20 -29.37
N GLY A 182 6.79 15.13 -29.99
CA GLY A 182 8.21 15.29 -29.69
C GLY A 182 8.49 15.71 -28.24
N ALA A 183 7.67 16.62 -27.69
CA ALA A 183 7.79 17.08 -26.31
C ALA A 183 7.47 15.96 -25.30
N TYR A 184 6.38 15.22 -25.50
CA TYR A 184 6.02 14.08 -24.64
C TYR A 184 7.06 12.96 -24.70
N GLY A 185 7.60 12.69 -25.89
CA GLY A 185 8.74 11.77 -26.04
C GLY A 185 9.96 12.22 -25.24
N TRP A 186 10.33 13.50 -25.34
CA TRP A 186 11.46 14.05 -24.58
C TRP A 186 11.25 13.98 -23.06
N VAL A 187 10.04 14.33 -22.58
CA VAL A 187 9.69 14.21 -21.15
C VAL A 187 9.79 12.77 -20.69
N THR A 188 9.26 11.81 -21.46
CA THR A 188 9.29 10.38 -21.13
C THR A 188 10.72 9.86 -20.97
N VAL A 189 11.61 10.17 -21.92
CA VAL A 189 13.01 9.73 -21.86
C VAL A 189 13.73 10.32 -20.64
N ASN A 190 13.54 11.62 -20.37
CA ASN A 190 14.19 12.27 -19.23
C ASN A 190 13.63 11.81 -17.88
N TYR A 191 12.33 11.53 -17.82
CA TYR A 191 11.71 10.97 -16.63
C TYR A 191 12.25 9.59 -16.30
N LEU A 192 12.34 8.71 -17.30
CA LEU A 192 12.86 7.35 -17.13
C LEU A 192 14.37 7.31 -16.81
N GLN A 193 15.11 8.33 -17.21
CA GLN A 193 16.53 8.51 -16.85
C GLN A 193 16.72 9.18 -15.48
N GLU A 194 15.64 9.39 -14.73
CA GLU A 194 15.66 10.06 -13.42
C GLU A 194 16.24 11.49 -13.46
N ASN A 195 16.31 12.13 -14.63
CA ASN A 195 16.83 13.50 -14.77
C ASN A 195 15.98 14.54 -14.01
N PHE A 196 14.77 14.15 -13.59
CA PHE A 196 13.85 14.98 -12.80
C PHE A 196 13.71 14.54 -11.34
N ILE A 197 14.24 13.38 -10.96
CA ILE A 197 14.25 12.90 -9.58
C ILE A 197 15.62 13.25 -9.01
N LYS A 198 15.66 14.24 -8.12
CA LYS A 198 16.85 14.65 -7.36
C LYS A 198 16.71 14.22 -5.90
#